data_AF-A0A950IJX1-F1
#
_entry.id   AF-A0A950IJX1-F1
#
_cell.length_a   1.000
_cell.length_b   1.000
_cell.length_c   1.000
_cell.angle_alpha   90.00
_cell.angle_beta   90.00
_cell.angle_gamma   90.00
#
_symmetry.space_group_name_H-M   'P 1'
#
loop_
_entity.id
_entity.type
_entity.pdbx_description
1 polymer ?
#
loop_
_entity_poly.entity_id
_entity_poly.type
_entity_poly.pdbx_seq_one_letter_code
_entity_poly.pdbx_strand_id
1 'polypeptide(L)'
;MLPLVAALSVVSAAHLRADSATAPDGKTIFAAKCAACHRADGSGGGPYPPLAANADIGASDTAGLILTVLNGRSGPIQVNGKTYGGAMPAWKDQLSNDEIAAVLTYVRSSWSNHAAAVSADQVAVARNPIASSGGEIYGAKCAACHQANGQGTGAYPPLRGNPHVVGSDPSEMIATIVNGRSGPLAVNGTTYNGRMPTWKGQLSNADIAAVATYVRSAWTNTASGVTEQQVAAAGTPVLSAVGASVYAAKCAACHGASGQGGGRGTFPALAHNTVVNASDAAGMIGVIEHGRSMMPSWKGQLSAADIAAVATFIRSAWGNSAGPVTEQDVGAVK
;
A
#
# COMPACT_ATOMS: atom_id res chain seq x y z
N MET A 1 44.48 9.27 -63.07
CA MET A 1 44.46 10.40 -62.11
C MET A 1 43.02 10.78 -61.81
N LEU A 2 42.48 10.35 -60.67
CA LEU A 2 41.54 11.09 -59.80
C LEU A 2 41.35 10.29 -58.50
N PRO A 3 41.29 10.91 -57.30
CA PRO A 3 41.61 10.24 -56.04
C PRO A 3 40.40 9.85 -55.16
N LEU A 4 40.64 8.83 -54.35
CA LEU A 4 40.30 8.64 -52.92
C LEU A 4 39.18 9.51 -52.29
N VAL A 5 38.10 8.86 -51.83
CA VAL A 5 37.39 9.25 -50.58
C VAL A 5 36.96 7.99 -49.83
N ALA A 6 37.57 7.76 -48.67
CA ALA A 6 37.16 6.75 -47.71
C ALA A 6 36.04 7.31 -46.83
N ALA A 7 34.89 6.64 -46.77
CA ALA A 7 33.82 6.96 -45.84
C ALA A 7 33.92 6.05 -44.61
N LEU A 8 34.27 6.65 -43.46
CA LEU A 8 34.14 6.04 -42.14
C LEU A 8 32.64 5.92 -41.80
N SER A 9 32.11 4.71 -41.82
CA SER A 9 30.78 4.41 -41.27
C SER A 9 30.86 4.35 -39.76
N VAL A 10 30.30 5.36 -39.09
CA VAL A 10 30.10 5.38 -37.64
C VAL A 10 28.97 4.40 -37.32
N VAL A 11 29.29 3.25 -36.72
CA VAL A 11 28.29 2.34 -36.16
C VAL A 11 27.78 2.98 -34.87
N SER A 12 26.70 3.75 -34.97
CA SER A 12 26.01 4.27 -33.80
C SER A 12 25.35 3.10 -33.08
N ALA A 13 25.73 2.86 -31.83
CA ALA A 13 25.15 1.86 -30.95
C ALA A 13 23.64 2.13 -30.81
N ALA A 14 22.85 1.28 -31.47
CA ALA A 14 21.42 1.21 -31.26
C ALA A 14 21.18 0.87 -29.79
N HIS A 15 20.68 1.85 -29.05
CA HIS A 15 19.99 1.58 -27.79
C HIS A 15 18.87 0.59 -28.09
N LEU A 16 18.95 -0.56 -27.42
CA LEU A 16 17.86 -1.52 -27.31
C LEU A 16 16.59 -0.74 -26.96
N ARG A 17 15.64 -0.69 -27.89
CA ARG A 17 14.27 -0.33 -27.57
C ARG A 17 13.70 -1.47 -26.72
N ALA A 18 13.52 -1.20 -25.43
CA ALA A 18 12.57 -1.94 -24.62
C ALA A 18 11.19 -1.80 -25.28
N ASP A 19 10.47 -2.91 -25.41
CA ASP A 19 9.07 -2.93 -25.85
C ASP A 19 8.25 -1.97 -24.98
N SER A 20 7.81 -0.87 -25.58
CA SER A 20 6.88 0.05 -24.97
C SER A 20 5.50 -0.59 -24.96
N ALA A 21 5.06 -1.09 -23.81
CA ALA A 21 3.63 -1.30 -23.57
C ALA A 21 2.89 0.00 -23.94
N THR A 22 1.92 -0.08 -24.84
CA THR A 22 1.14 1.08 -25.30
C THR A 22 0.51 1.78 -24.11
N ALA A 23 0.67 3.11 -23.99
CA ALA A 23 0.07 3.89 -22.91
C ALA A 23 -1.45 3.65 -22.85
N PRO A 24 -2.06 3.58 -21.65
CA PRO A 24 -3.50 3.35 -21.52
C PRO A 24 -4.33 4.41 -22.24
N ASP A 25 -5.35 3.98 -22.99
CA ASP A 25 -6.26 4.90 -23.68
C ASP A 25 -7.39 5.36 -22.74
N GLY A 26 -7.29 6.59 -22.27
CA GLY A 26 -8.27 7.23 -21.39
C GLY A 26 -9.69 7.28 -21.97
N LYS A 27 -9.84 7.41 -23.30
CA LYS A 27 -11.15 7.42 -23.96
C LYS A 27 -11.83 6.06 -23.86
N THR A 28 -11.07 4.99 -24.11
CA THR A 28 -11.55 3.62 -24.01
C THR A 28 -11.93 3.27 -22.56
N ILE A 29 -11.11 3.66 -21.58
CA ILE A 29 -11.43 3.49 -20.15
C ILE A 29 -12.71 4.24 -19.79
N PHE A 30 -12.85 5.49 -20.22
CA PHE A 30 -14.04 6.30 -19.97
C PHE A 30 -15.31 5.64 -20.53
N ALA A 31 -15.26 5.19 -21.79
CA ALA A 31 -16.38 4.53 -22.44
C ALA A 31 -16.81 3.25 -21.70
N ALA A 32 -15.84 2.47 -21.22
CA ALA A 32 -16.09 1.20 -20.55
C ALA A 32 -16.56 1.34 -19.09
N LYS A 33 -16.07 2.35 -18.36
CA LYS A 33 -16.20 2.43 -16.89
C LYS A 33 -17.01 3.62 -16.39
N CYS A 34 -17.05 4.72 -17.15
CA CYS A 34 -17.56 6.01 -16.66
C CYS A 34 -18.83 6.47 -17.41
N ALA A 35 -18.91 6.19 -18.71
CA ALA A 35 -19.96 6.70 -19.59
C ALA A 35 -21.37 6.19 -19.25
N ALA A 36 -21.49 5.06 -18.54
CA ALA A 36 -22.78 4.55 -18.09
C ALA A 36 -23.54 5.55 -17.19
N CYS A 37 -22.81 6.37 -16.42
CA CYS A 37 -23.38 7.38 -15.53
C CYS A 37 -23.11 8.81 -16.02
N HIS A 38 -21.90 9.08 -16.52
CA HIS A 38 -21.49 10.42 -16.96
C HIS A 38 -21.84 10.73 -18.42
N ARG A 39 -22.36 9.73 -19.15
CA ARG A 39 -22.65 9.75 -20.59
C ARG A 39 -21.41 9.97 -21.46
N ALA A 40 -21.50 9.55 -22.72
CA ALA A 40 -20.39 9.63 -23.67
C ALA A 40 -19.98 11.08 -23.99
N ASP A 41 -20.94 12.01 -23.93
CA ASP A 41 -20.77 13.44 -24.15
C ASP A 41 -20.42 14.22 -22.87
N GLY A 42 -20.24 13.53 -21.73
CA GLY A 42 -19.91 14.15 -20.45
C GLY A 42 -21.04 15.00 -19.87
N SER A 43 -22.25 14.95 -20.43
CA SER A 43 -23.38 15.75 -19.94
C SER A 43 -23.91 15.28 -18.59
N GLY A 44 -23.51 14.09 -18.13
CA GLY A 44 -24.08 13.47 -16.94
C GLY A 44 -25.56 13.15 -17.10
N GLY A 45 -26.23 12.75 -16.02
CA GLY A 45 -27.66 12.44 -16.09
C GLY A 45 -28.22 11.91 -14.77
N GLY A 46 -29.50 12.19 -14.51
CA GLY A 46 -30.14 11.80 -13.26
C GLY A 46 -29.36 12.37 -12.05
N PRO A 47 -28.92 11.53 -11.10
CA PRO A 47 -28.21 11.99 -9.91
C PRO A 47 -26.70 12.24 -10.14
N TYR A 48 -26.18 12.07 -11.36
CA TYR A 48 -24.76 12.18 -11.70
C TYR A 48 -24.43 13.51 -12.40
N PRO A 49 -23.39 14.24 -11.96
CA PRO A 49 -23.07 15.56 -12.48
C PRO A 49 -22.50 15.53 -13.91
N PRO A 50 -22.62 16.64 -14.66
CA PRO A 50 -21.87 16.83 -15.88
C PRO A 50 -20.36 16.91 -15.58
N LEU A 51 -19.57 16.30 -16.48
CA LEU A 51 -18.12 16.46 -16.53
C LEU A 51 -17.72 17.52 -17.56
N ALA A 52 -18.54 17.75 -18.60
CA ALA A 52 -18.37 18.84 -19.54
C ALA A 52 -18.72 20.19 -18.87
N ALA A 53 -17.89 21.21 -19.10
CA ALA A 53 -18.07 22.55 -18.52
C ALA A 53 -18.21 22.55 -16.99
N ASN A 54 -17.51 21.64 -16.31
CA ASN A 54 -17.48 21.56 -14.86
C ASN A 54 -16.21 22.24 -14.34
N ALA A 55 -16.36 23.26 -13.50
CA ALA A 55 -15.25 24.04 -12.96
C ALA A 55 -14.24 23.20 -12.17
N ASP A 56 -14.70 22.15 -11.46
CA ASP A 56 -13.83 21.25 -10.70
C ASP A 56 -12.94 20.40 -11.62
N ILE A 57 -13.42 20.09 -12.84
CA ILE A 57 -12.62 19.41 -13.87
C ILE A 57 -11.58 20.37 -14.45
N GLY A 58 -11.89 21.66 -14.55
CA GLY A 58 -11.00 22.69 -15.07
C GLY A 58 -9.95 23.20 -14.09
N ALA A 59 -10.06 22.87 -12.79
CA ALA A 59 -9.18 23.40 -11.75
C ALA A 59 -7.70 23.04 -11.97
N SER A 60 -6.82 23.96 -11.57
CA SER A 60 -5.35 23.76 -11.60
C SER A 60 -4.91 22.75 -10.55
N ASP A 61 -5.52 22.76 -9.37
CA ASP A 61 -5.34 21.72 -8.36
C ASP A 61 -6.17 20.48 -8.73
N THR A 62 -5.47 19.38 -9.03
CA THR A 62 -6.06 18.12 -9.45
C THR A 62 -6.30 17.16 -8.28
N ALA A 63 -5.89 17.48 -7.06
CA ALA A 63 -5.91 16.54 -5.94
C ALA A 63 -7.32 16.05 -5.61
N GLY A 64 -8.29 16.97 -5.50
CA GLY A 64 -9.69 16.62 -5.22
C GLY A 64 -10.33 15.78 -6.34
N LEU A 65 -9.98 16.05 -7.59
CA LEU A 65 -10.44 15.29 -8.75
C LEU A 65 -9.87 13.86 -8.73
N ILE A 66 -8.57 13.72 -8.49
CA ILE A 66 -7.91 12.41 -8.41
C ILE A 66 -8.47 11.59 -7.24
N LEU A 67 -8.61 12.19 -6.06
CA LEU A 67 -9.17 11.53 -4.87
C LEU A 67 -10.62 11.09 -5.06
N THR A 68 -11.42 11.86 -5.82
CA THR A 68 -12.79 11.49 -6.16
C THR A 68 -12.85 10.20 -7.00
N VAL A 69 -11.94 10.04 -7.97
CA VAL A 69 -11.88 8.80 -8.78
C VAL A 69 -11.33 7.63 -7.96
N LEU A 70 -10.28 7.87 -7.17
CA LEU A 70 -9.68 6.83 -6.34
C LEU A 70 -10.68 6.28 -5.32
N ASN A 71 -11.32 7.14 -4.55
CA ASN A 71 -12.12 6.75 -3.39
C ASN A 71 -13.62 6.66 -3.67
N GLY A 72 -14.06 7.09 -4.86
CA GLY A 72 -15.48 7.29 -5.13
C GLY A 72 -16.04 8.46 -4.32
N ARG A 73 -17.34 8.70 -4.46
CA ARG A 73 -18.04 9.76 -3.73
C ARG A 73 -19.52 9.46 -3.65
N SER A 74 -20.13 9.74 -2.51
CA SER A 74 -21.57 9.65 -2.29
C SER A 74 -22.07 10.88 -1.56
N GLY A 75 -23.37 11.17 -1.68
CA GLY A 75 -24.01 12.29 -1.01
C GLY A 75 -24.11 13.56 -1.87
N PRO A 76 -24.69 14.63 -1.32
CA PRO A 76 -24.99 15.84 -2.08
C PRO A 76 -23.70 16.58 -2.48
N ILE A 77 -23.58 16.87 -3.77
CA ILE A 77 -22.52 17.70 -4.33
C ILE A 77 -23.14 18.84 -5.13
N GLN A 78 -22.49 19.99 -5.15
CA GLN A 78 -22.88 21.13 -5.98
C GLN A 78 -21.99 21.17 -7.21
N VAL A 79 -22.60 21.16 -8.40
CA VAL A 79 -21.91 21.40 -9.67
C VAL A 79 -22.74 22.40 -10.46
N ASN A 80 -22.14 23.52 -10.85
CA ASN A 80 -22.80 24.59 -11.60
C ASN A 80 -24.15 25.04 -11.00
N GLY A 81 -24.20 25.15 -9.67
CA GLY A 81 -25.39 25.58 -8.92
C GLY A 81 -26.52 24.54 -8.82
N LYS A 82 -26.27 23.29 -9.22
CA LYS A 82 -27.22 22.17 -9.08
C LYS A 82 -26.69 21.13 -8.11
N THR A 83 -27.60 20.58 -7.31
CA THR A 83 -27.32 19.46 -6.39
C THR A 83 -27.39 18.13 -7.12
N TYR A 84 -26.38 17.29 -6.94
CA TYR A 84 -26.32 15.91 -7.41
C TYR A 84 -26.10 14.97 -6.22
N GLY A 85 -26.68 13.77 -6.25
CA GLY A 85 -26.66 12.84 -5.11
C GLY A 85 -26.25 11.41 -5.47
N GLY A 86 -25.73 11.21 -6.68
CA GLY A 86 -25.35 9.90 -7.19
C GLY A 86 -24.14 9.33 -6.46
N ALA A 87 -24.12 8.01 -6.28
CA ALA A 87 -22.95 7.31 -5.77
C ALA A 87 -21.98 7.01 -6.92
N MET A 88 -20.77 7.52 -6.84
CA MET A 88 -19.65 7.19 -7.71
C MET A 88 -18.82 6.09 -7.04
N PRO A 89 -18.59 4.94 -7.70
CA PRO A 89 -17.77 3.86 -7.15
C PRO A 89 -16.29 4.28 -7.04
N ALA A 90 -15.57 3.61 -6.14
CA ALA A 90 -14.13 3.76 -5.97
C ALA A 90 -13.38 2.94 -7.04
N TRP A 91 -12.35 3.55 -7.65
CA TRP A 91 -11.55 2.92 -8.69
C TRP A 91 -10.10 2.62 -8.26
N LYS A 92 -9.72 2.97 -7.02
CA LYS A 92 -8.37 2.78 -6.47
C LYS A 92 -7.81 1.37 -6.68
N ASP A 93 -8.64 0.34 -6.53
CA ASP A 93 -8.23 -1.07 -6.62
C ASP A 93 -8.51 -1.70 -7.99
N GLN A 94 -9.15 -0.96 -8.90
CA GLN A 94 -9.59 -1.47 -10.21
C GLN A 94 -8.79 -0.89 -11.38
N LEU A 95 -8.17 0.28 -11.19
CA LEU A 95 -7.37 0.97 -12.19
C LEU A 95 -6.00 1.31 -11.63
N SER A 96 -4.97 1.15 -12.43
CA SER A 96 -3.59 1.57 -12.15
C SER A 96 -3.46 3.10 -12.10
N ASN A 97 -2.28 3.59 -11.68
CA ASN A 97 -1.99 5.03 -11.70
C ASN A 97 -2.05 5.58 -13.13
N ASP A 98 -1.50 4.86 -14.10
CA ASP A 98 -1.49 5.25 -15.51
C ASP A 98 -2.89 5.26 -16.12
N GLU A 99 -3.74 4.29 -15.79
CA GLU A 99 -5.13 4.24 -16.27
C GLU A 99 -5.98 5.38 -15.70
N ILE A 100 -5.83 5.69 -14.40
CA ILE A 100 -6.53 6.83 -13.78
C ILE A 100 -6.02 8.16 -14.35
N ALA A 101 -4.71 8.30 -14.53
CA ALA A 101 -4.11 9.48 -15.15
C ALA A 101 -4.61 9.68 -16.59
N ALA A 102 -4.68 8.59 -17.37
CA ALA A 102 -5.17 8.61 -18.74
C ALA A 102 -6.65 9.01 -18.83
N VAL A 103 -7.54 8.41 -18.02
CA VAL A 103 -8.98 8.74 -18.05
C VAL A 103 -9.25 10.16 -17.55
N LEU A 104 -8.53 10.61 -16.52
CA LEU A 104 -8.65 12.00 -16.03
C LEU A 104 -8.13 13.01 -17.05
N THR A 105 -7.03 12.69 -17.74
CA THR A 105 -6.52 13.52 -18.83
C THR A 105 -7.51 13.59 -19.99
N TYR A 106 -8.13 12.47 -20.36
CA TYR A 106 -9.20 12.47 -21.36
C TYR A 106 -10.37 13.36 -20.93
N VAL A 107 -10.89 13.20 -19.71
CA VAL A 107 -12.00 14.02 -19.19
C VAL A 107 -11.66 15.52 -19.17
N ARG A 108 -10.42 15.88 -18.80
CA ARG A 108 -9.94 17.27 -18.71
C ARG A 108 -9.67 17.94 -20.06
N SER A 109 -9.52 17.15 -21.13
CA SER A 109 -9.27 17.64 -22.50
C SER A 109 -10.44 17.41 -23.46
N SER A 110 -11.50 16.74 -23.00
CA SER A 110 -12.67 16.42 -23.81
C SER A 110 -13.76 17.47 -23.73
N TRP A 111 -14.59 17.49 -24.77
CA TRP A 111 -15.74 18.39 -24.90
C TRP A 111 -15.29 19.86 -24.87
N SER A 112 -15.84 20.67 -23.97
CA SER A 112 -15.43 22.06 -23.73
C SER A 112 -14.33 22.22 -22.67
N ASN A 113 -13.77 21.12 -22.15
CA ASN A 113 -12.72 21.19 -21.14
C ASN A 113 -11.36 21.38 -21.81
N HIS A 114 -10.58 22.33 -21.28
CA HIS A 114 -9.23 22.65 -21.76
C HIS A 114 -8.28 22.79 -20.58
N ALA A 115 -8.08 21.71 -19.83
CA ALA A 115 -7.23 21.71 -18.64
C ALA A 115 -6.00 20.79 -18.80
N ALA A 116 -4.95 21.09 -18.02
CA ALA A 116 -3.69 20.36 -18.07
C ALA A 116 -3.88 18.86 -17.78
N ALA A 117 -3.07 18.01 -18.39
CA ALA A 117 -3.09 16.56 -18.16
C ALA A 117 -2.81 16.23 -16.69
N VAL A 118 -3.34 15.09 -16.24
CA VAL A 118 -2.99 14.48 -14.95
C VAL A 118 -1.90 13.45 -15.20
N SER A 119 -0.79 13.52 -14.48
CA SER A 119 0.30 12.54 -14.57
C SER A 119 0.06 11.34 -13.65
N ALA A 120 0.68 10.20 -14.01
CA ALA A 120 0.68 9.01 -13.16
C ALA A 120 1.31 9.29 -11.78
N ASP A 121 2.32 10.16 -11.70
CA ASP A 121 2.95 10.57 -10.44
C ASP A 121 1.97 11.35 -9.54
N GLN A 122 1.17 12.26 -10.10
CA GLN A 122 0.13 12.95 -9.34
C GLN A 122 -0.90 11.95 -8.79
N VAL A 123 -1.23 10.91 -9.56
CA VAL A 123 -2.11 9.83 -9.09
C VAL A 123 -1.42 8.98 -8.02
N ALA A 124 -0.15 8.66 -8.17
CA ALA A 124 0.62 7.91 -7.19
C ALA A 124 0.70 8.65 -5.85
N VAL A 125 1.00 9.96 -5.89
CA VAL A 125 0.99 10.84 -4.72
C VAL A 125 -0.39 10.93 -4.10
N ALA A 126 -1.47 11.07 -4.88
CA ALA A 126 -2.82 11.12 -4.31
C ALA A 126 -3.33 9.77 -3.81
N ARG A 127 -2.85 8.65 -4.39
CA ARG A 127 -3.16 7.29 -3.96
C ARG A 127 -2.54 6.98 -2.60
N ASN A 128 -1.38 7.58 -2.35
CA ASN A 128 -0.60 7.54 -1.11
C ASN A 128 -0.30 8.98 -0.65
N PRO A 129 -1.31 9.76 -0.21
CA PRO A 129 -1.10 11.17 0.13
C PRO A 129 0.04 11.27 1.14
N ILE A 130 0.91 12.26 0.94
CA ILE A 130 2.06 12.53 1.83
C ILE A 130 1.56 12.46 3.26
N ALA A 131 2.07 11.50 4.03
CA ALA A 131 1.76 11.33 5.44
C ALA A 131 1.88 12.70 6.12
N SER A 132 0.91 13.06 6.95
CA SER A 132 1.06 14.25 7.79
C SER A 132 2.39 14.12 8.56
N SER A 133 3.11 15.22 8.79
CA SER A 133 4.41 15.08 9.46
C SER A 133 4.19 14.40 10.82
N GLY A 134 5.11 13.52 11.21
CA GLY A 134 4.94 12.75 12.45
C GLY A 134 4.71 13.63 13.69
N GLY A 135 5.28 14.83 13.70
CA GLY A 135 5.06 15.84 14.74
C GLY A 135 3.64 16.41 14.76
N GLU A 136 3.03 16.66 13.61
CA GLU A 136 1.63 17.12 13.52
C GLU A 136 0.66 16.05 14.01
N ILE A 137 0.86 14.81 13.57
CA ILE A 137 0.05 13.66 14.03
C ILE A 137 0.21 13.52 15.55
N TYR A 138 1.44 13.59 16.06
CA TYR A 138 1.71 13.51 17.48
C TYR A 138 0.96 14.60 18.26
N GLY A 139 1.08 15.86 17.82
CA GLY A 139 0.43 17.00 18.45
C GLY A 139 -1.09 16.86 18.50
N ALA A 140 -1.69 16.40 17.40
CA ALA A 140 -3.14 16.27 17.28
C ALA A 140 -3.73 15.05 18.02
N LYS A 141 -2.98 13.94 18.10
CA LYS A 141 -3.53 12.62 18.48
C LYS A 141 -2.92 12.02 19.75
N CYS A 142 -1.66 12.34 20.05
CA CYS A 142 -0.90 11.66 21.10
C CYS A 142 -0.58 12.56 22.30
N ALA A 143 -0.35 13.85 22.05
CA ALA A 143 0.14 14.80 23.05
C ALA A 143 -0.84 15.04 24.21
N ALA A 144 -2.14 14.84 24.01
CA ALA A 144 -3.13 14.98 25.08
C ALA A 144 -2.87 14.04 26.28
N CYS A 145 -2.32 12.84 26.01
CA CYS A 145 -1.98 11.86 27.05
C CYS A 145 -0.48 11.80 27.30
N HIS A 146 0.35 11.84 26.26
CA HIS A 146 1.81 11.70 26.37
C HIS A 146 2.56 13.02 26.58
N GLN A 147 1.85 14.15 26.60
CA GLN A 147 2.37 15.52 26.70
C GLN A 147 3.21 15.93 25.48
N ALA A 148 3.24 17.23 25.16
CA ALA A 148 4.00 17.74 24.01
C ALA A 148 5.51 17.43 24.11
N ASN A 149 6.03 17.34 25.33
CA ASN A 149 7.43 17.03 25.63
C ASN A 149 7.71 15.52 25.80
N GLY A 150 6.70 14.65 25.63
CA GLY A 150 6.84 13.20 25.71
C GLY A 150 7.03 12.64 27.12
N GLN A 151 6.76 13.42 28.17
CA GLN A 151 6.97 12.97 29.56
C GLN A 151 5.82 12.11 30.10
N GLY A 152 4.69 12.04 29.40
CA GLY A 152 3.52 11.34 29.90
C GLY A 152 2.90 11.99 31.14
N THR A 153 2.08 11.23 31.85
CA THR A 153 1.45 11.62 33.13
C THR A 153 1.52 10.46 34.12
N GLY A 154 0.94 10.59 35.31
CA GLY A 154 0.86 9.46 36.26
C GLY A 154 0.15 8.21 35.71
N ALA A 155 -0.71 8.36 34.70
CA ALA A 155 -1.44 7.26 34.07
C ALA A 155 -0.81 6.76 32.75
N TYR A 156 -0.09 7.64 32.04
CA TYR A 156 0.46 7.35 30.72
C TYR A 156 1.99 7.45 30.74
N PRO A 157 2.72 6.44 30.24
CA PRO A 157 4.17 6.40 30.36
C PRO A 157 4.85 7.54 29.59
N PRO A 158 6.06 7.95 30.01
CA PRO A 158 6.91 8.79 29.19
C PRO A 158 7.23 8.05 27.88
N LEU A 159 7.27 8.79 26.78
CA LEU A 159 7.80 8.32 25.49
C LEU A 159 9.26 8.76 25.31
N ARG A 160 9.63 9.88 25.93
CA ARG A 160 11.02 10.34 26.03
C ARG A 160 11.83 9.39 26.89
N GLY A 161 12.94 8.88 26.35
CA GLY A 161 13.87 7.98 27.04
C GLY A 161 13.28 6.63 27.43
N ASN A 162 12.13 6.26 26.85
CA ASN A 162 11.47 5.01 27.19
C ASN A 162 12.14 3.85 26.44
N PRO A 163 12.62 2.79 27.14
CA PRO A 163 13.28 1.65 26.51
C PRO A 163 12.41 0.91 25.48
N HIS A 164 11.08 0.88 25.67
CA HIS A 164 10.14 0.31 24.69
C HIS A 164 10.01 1.17 23.44
N VAL A 165 10.38 2.45 23.50
CA VAL A 165 10.36 3.39 22.36
C VAL A 165 11.71 3.42 21.67
N VAL A 166 12.82 3.46 22.40
CA VAL A 166 14.16 3.66 21.81
C VAL A 166 14.92 2.36 21.53
N GLY A 167 14.34 1.20 21.86
CA GLY A 167 14.89 -0.11 21.54
C GLY A 167 15.25 -0.26 20.05
N SER A 168 16.27 -1.08 19.78
CA SER A 168 16.71 -1.37 18.40
C SER A 168 15.61 -2.02 17.56
N ASP A 169 14.77 -2.85 18.20
CA ASP A 169 13.56 -3.41 17.60
C ASP A 169 12.32 -2.54 17.94
N PRO A 170 11.71 -1.86 16.95
CA PRO A 170 10.53 -1.05 17.16
C PRO A 170 9.22 -1.85 17.20
N SER A 171 9.24 -3.17 17.00
CA SER A 171 8.02 -3.97 16.76
C SER A 171 6.99 -3.87 17.89
N GLU A 172 7.40 -3.89 19.16
CA GLU A 172 6.47 -3.75 20.29
C GLU A 172 5.82 -2.36 20.33
N MET A 173 6.61 -1.30 20.08
CA MET A 173 6.11 0.08 20.01
C MET A 173 5.09 0.22 18.88
N ILE A 174 5.41 -0.29 17.70
CA ILE A 174 4.52 -0.22 16.54
C ILE A 174 3.23 -1.00 16.82
N ALA A 175 3.32 -2.22 17.34
CA ALA A 175 2.16 -3.03 17.70
C ALA A 175 1.28 -2.33 18.76
N THR A 176 1.90 -1.62 19.70
CA THR A 176 1.20 -0.81 20.71
C THR A 176 0.45 0.36 20.08
N ILE A 177 1.04 1.07 19.11
CA ILE A 177 0.35 2.18 18.41
C ILE A 177 -0.80 1.64 17.55
N VAL A 178 -0.55 0.57 16.78
CA VAL A 178 -1.55 -0.02 15.89
C VAL A 178 -2.73 -0.58 16.70
N ASN A 179 -2.47 -1.44 17.68
CA ASN A 179 -3.52 -2.21 18.37
C ASN A 179 -4.03 -1.54 19.65
N GLY A 180 -3.39 -0.45 20.09
CA GLY A 180 -3.58 0.09 21.42
C GLY A 180 -3.00 -0.84 22.49
N ARG A 181 -3.17 -0.45 23.75
CA ARG A 181 -2.72 -1.24 24.90
C ARG A 181 -3.64 -1.05 26.08
N SER A 182 -3.84 -2.13 26.83
CA SER A 182 -4.52 -2.13 28.13
C SER A 182 -3.77 -3.05 29.08
N GLY A 183 -3.90 -2.81 30.39
CA GLY A 183 -3.20 -3.58 31.41
C GLY A 183 -1.81 -3.03 31.77
N PRO A 184 -1.12 -3.68 32.72
CA PRO A 184 0.11 -3.16 33.29
C PRO A 184 1.26 -3.12 32.29
N LEU A 185 1.96 -2.00 32.29
CA LEU A 185 3.23 -1.80 31.60
C LEU A 185 4.23 -1.19 32.58
N ALA A 186 5.35 -1.87 32.79
CA ALA A 186 6.46 -1.33 33.57
C ALA A 186 7.39 -0.53 32.66
N VAL A 187 7.65 0.73 33.00
CA VAL A 187 8.66 1.58 32.35
C VAL A 187 9.56 2.17 33.42
N ASN A 188 10.86 1.89 33.35
CA ASN A 188 11.86 2.39 34.30
C ASN A 188 11.47 2.21 35.79
N GLY A 189 10.92 1.03 36.13
CA GLY A 189 10.49 0.70 37.49
C GLY A 189 9.15 1.27 37.94
N THR A 190 8.45 2.03 37.09
CA THR A 190 7.09 2.53 37.36
C THR A 190 6.07 1.77 36.53
N THR A 191 4.97 1.34 37.16
CA THR A 191 3.87 0.64 36.48
C THR A 191 2.79 1.61 36.04
N TYR A 192 2.45 1.54 34.75
CA TYR A 192 1.39 2.31 34.12
C TYR A 192 0.24 1.38 33.73
N ASN A 193 -0.99 1.83 33.95
CA ASN A 193 -2.21 1.07 33.65
C ASN A 193 -3.19 1.85 32.76
N GLY A 194 -2.78 3.02 32.23
CA GLY A 194 -3.61 3.82 31.34
C GLY A 194 -3.95 3.08 30.05
N ARG A 195 -5.16 3.29 29.55
CA ARG A 195 -5.62 2.69 28.29
C ARG A 195 -5.12 3.51 27.10
N MET A 196 -4.30 2.91 26.26
CA MET A 196 -3.92 3.50 24.97
C MET A 196 -4.93 3.06 23.90
N PRO A 197 -5.58 3.99 23.18
CA PRO A 197 -6.50 3.64 22.10
C PRO A 197 -5.75 2.98 20.94
N THR A 198 -6.47 2.18 20.15
CA THR A 198 -5.98 1.65 18.87
C THR A 198 -6.04 2.74 17.81
N TRP A 199 -5.03 2.78 16.93
CA TRP A 199 -5.00 3.69 15.78
C TRP A 199 -5.23 2.97 14.44
N LYS A 200 -5.40 1.65 14.47
CA LYS A 200 -5.80 0.84 13.31
C LYS A 200 -7.12 1.36 12.73
N GLY A 201 -7.11 1.67 11.43
CA GLY A 201 -8.29 2.20 10.72
C GLY A 201 -8.61 3.67 11.01
N GLN A 202 -7.84 4.33 11.87
CA GLN A 202 -7.95 5.78 12.13
C GLN A 202 -6.78 6.57 11.54
N LEU A 203 -5.60 5.93 11.47
CA LEU A 203 -4.41 6.45 10.80
C LEU A 203 -3.99 5.44 9.72
N SER A 204 -3.42 5.95 8.62
CA SER A 204 -2.79 5.09 7.62
C SER A 204 -1.49 4.47 8.15
N ASN A 205 -0.97 3.44 7.49
CA ASN A 205 0.33 2.87 7.86
C ASN A 205 1.45 3.92 7.72
N ALA A 206 1.40 4.76 6.69
CA ALA A 206 2.33 5.86 6.49
C ALA A 206 2.25 6.90 7.63
N ASP A 207 1.05 7.25 8.09
CA ASP A 207 0.85 8.16 9.23
C ASP A 207 1.39 7.57 10.55
N ILE A 208 1.13 6.29 10.80
CA ILE A 208 1.66 5.58 11.96
C ILE A 208 3.20 5.49 11.89
N ALA A 209 3.76 5.25 10.71
CA ALA A 209 5.21 5.22 10.50
C ALA A 209 5.84 6.60 10.74
N ALA A 210 5.18 7.66 10.26
CA ALA A 210 5.61 9.03 10.45
C ALA A 210 5.60 9.41 11.95
N VAL A 211 4.49 9.17 12.67
CA VAL A 211 4.41 9.49 14.11
C VAL A 211 5.35 8.64 14.95
N ALA A 212 5.53 7.35 14.61
CA ALA A 212 6.48 6.48 15.30
C ALA A 212 7.93 6.94 15.08
N THR A 213 8.27 7.33 13.85
CA THR A 213 9.59 7.93 13.52
C THR A 213 9.83 9.22 14.28
N TYR A 214 8.83 10.11 14.32
CA TYR A 214 8.91 11.34 15.11
C TYR A 214 9.15 11.02 16.58
N VAL A 215 8.34 10.16 17.21
CA VAL A 215 8.51 9.81 18.63
C VAL A 215 9.90 9.20 18.92
N ARG A 216 10.47 8.42 17.99
CA ARG A 216 11.80 7.79 18.11
C ARG A 216 12.99 8.73 17.91
N SER A 217 12.77 9.89 17.30
CA SER A 217 13.80 10.91 17.04
C SER A 217 13.54 12.24 17.76
N ALA A 218 12.38 12.39 18.39
CA ALA A 218 12.01 13.59 19.11
C ALA A 218 12.70 13.65 20.47
N TRP A 219 12.86 14.88 20.94
CA TRP A 219 13.37 15.17 22.27
C TRP A 219 14.82 14.70 22.48
N THR A 220 15.04 13.78 23.42
CA THR A 220 16.33 13.14 23.69
C THR A 220 16.41 11.74 23.08
N ASN A 221 15.40 11.31 22.31
CA ASN A 221 15.40 10.00 21.69
C ASN A 221 16.30 10.04 20.44
N THR A 222 17.13 9.01 20.31
CA THR A 222 18.04 8.82 19.18
C THR A 222 17.92 7.39 18.70
N ALA A 223 16.80 7.07 18.07
CA ALA A 223 16.54 5.73 17.56
C ALA A 223 16.18 5.77 16.05
N SER A 224 16.36 4.63 15.37
CA SER A 224 16.10 4.49 13.94
C SER A 224 14.64 4.81 13.58
N GLY A 225 14.41 5.31 12.38
CA GLY A 225 13.05 5.56 11.88
C GLY A 225 12.23 4.27 11.73
N VAL A 226 10.92 4.45 11.58
CA VAL A 226 9.94 3.40 11.32
C VAL A 226 9.41 3.58 9.91
N THR A 227 9.40 2.48 9.16
CA THR A 227 8.90 2.41 7.79
C THR A 227 7.44 2.00 7.76
N GLU A 228 6.75 2.34 6.68
CA GLU A 228 5.37 1.89 6.45
C GLU A 228 5.27 0.37 6.41
N GLN A 229 6.28 -0.32 5.89
CA GLN A 229 6.38 -1.78 5.86
C GLN A 229 6.40 -2.38 7.27
N GLN A 230 7.17 -1.78 8.20
CA GLN A 230 7.21 -2.22 9.59
C GLN A 230 5.85 -2.03 10.29
N VAL A 231 5.11 -0.96 9.95
CA VAL A 231 3.74 -0.76 10.45
C VAL A 231 2.77 -1.77 9.85
N ALA A 232 2.85 -2.01 8.55
CA ALA A 232 2.04 -3.01 7.86
C ALA A 232 2.29 -4.44 8.41
N ALA A 233 3.51 -4.72 8.87
CA ALA A 233 3.88 -5.99 9.51
C ALA A 233 3.39 -6.10 10.96
N ALA A 234 3.34 -4.99 11.71
CA ALA A 234 2.84 -4.95 13.09
C ALA A 234 1.30 -4.99 13.20
N GLY A 235 0.60 -4.71 12.10
CA GLY A 235 -0.82 -4.98 11.94
C GLY A 235 -1.03 -6.38 11.38
N THR A 236 -1.54 -7.31 12.20
CA THR A 236 -2.15 -8.56 11.72
C THR A 236 -3.48 -8.20 11.01
N PRO A 237 -3.43 -7.58 9.81
CA PRO A 237 -3.97 -8.23 8.61
C PRO A 237 -3.43 -7.79 7.22
N VAL A 238 -2.48 -6.83 7.06
CA VAL A 238 -2.20 -6.28 5.70
C VAL A 238 -1.26 -7.16 4.87
N LEU A 239 -0.14 -7.63 5.43
CA LEU A 239 0.69 -8.66 4.76
C LEU A 239 -0.04 -9.99 4.65
N SER A 240 -0.95 -10.29 5.58
CA SER A 240 -1.83 -11.46 5.50
C SER A 240 -2.86 -11.31 4.37
N ALA A 241 -3.41 -10.11 4.11
CA ALA A 241 -4.33 -9.85 3.02
C ALA A 241 -3.63 -9.83 1.65
N VAL A 242 -2.44 -9.22 1.54
CA VAL A 242 -1.59 -9.30 0.34
C VAL A 242 -1.16 -10.75 0.11
N GLY A 243 -0.70 -11.44 1.15
CA GLY A 243 -0.34 -12.85 1.10
C GLY A 243 -1.52 -13.76 0.76
N ALA A 244 -2.72 -13.48 1.28
CA ALA A 244 -3.94 -14.19 0.94
C ALA A 244 -4.35 -13.95 -0.51
N SER A 245 -4.17 -12.74 -1.02
CA SER A 245 -4.38 -12.36 -2.43
C SER A 245 -3.42 -13.11 -3.35
N VAL A 246 -2.11 -13.07 -3.05
CA VAL A 246 -1.08 -13.81 -3.79
C VAL A 246 -1.36 -15.31 -3.73
N TYR A 247 -1.72 -15.83 -2.54
CA TYR A 247 -2.08 -17.23 -2.35
C TYR A 247 -3.29 -17.63 -3.22
N ALA A 248 -4.37 -16.85 -3.16
CA ALA A 248 -5.57 -17.10 -3.95
C ALA A 248 -5.29 -17.09 -5.46
N ALA A 249 -4.47 -16.14 -5.91
CA ALA A 249 -4.17 -15.96 -7.34
C ALA A 249 -3.16 -16.97 -7.89
N LYS A 250 -2.18 -17.41 -7.09
CA LYS A 250 -1.00 -18.16 -7.56
C LYS A 250 -0.85 -19.56 -6.98
N CYS A 251 -1.38 -19.80 -5.79
CA CYS A 251 -1.10 -21.01 -5.02
C CYS A 251 -2.34 -21.91 -4.84
N ALA A 252 -3.51 -21.32 -4.65
CA ALA A 252 -4.75 -22.02 -4.27
C ALA A 252 -5.25 -23.02 -5.31
N ALA A 253 -4.92 -22.81 -6.60
CA ALA A 253 -5.29 -23.75 -7.66
C ALA A 253 -4.73 -25.17 -7.44
N CYS A 254 -3.56 -25.28 -6.78
CA CYS A 254 -2.93 -26.56 -6.47
C CYS A 254 -3.05 -26.92 -4.98
N HIS A 255 -2.84 -25.95 -4.08
CA HIS A 255 -2.83 -26.20 -2.63
C HIS A 255 -4.22 -26.09 -1.96
N GLY A 256 -5.26 -25.73 -2.73
CA GLY A 256 -6.63 -25.57 -2.23
C GLY A 256 -6.85 -24.24 -1.50
N ALA A 257 -8.09 -23.74 -1.53
CA ALA A 257 -8.45 -22.46 -0.92
C ALA A 257 -8.23 -22.39 0.60
N SER A 258 -8.21 -23.54 1.28
CA SER A 258 -7.97 -23.67 2.71
C SER A 258 -6.64 -24.37 3.04
N GLY A 259 -5.69 -24.40 2.09
CA GLY A 259 -4.39 -25.04 2.27
C GLY A 259 -4.44 -26.55 2.47
N GLN A 260 -5.55 -27.21 2.12
CA GLN A 260 -5.76 -28.64 2.34
C GLN A 260 -5.00 -29.56 1.37
N GLY A 261 -4.37 -29.00 0.33
CA GLY A 261 -3.71 -29.78 -0.72
C GLY A 261 -4.69 -30.41 -1.70
N GLY A 262 -4.19 -31.27 -2.60
CA GLY A 262 -4.99 -31.80 -3.70
C GLY A 262 -4.35 -32.99 -4.42
N GLY A 263 -5.10 -33.56 -5.37
CA GLY A 263 -4.59 -34.62 -6.25
C GLY A 263 -4.16 -35.89 -5.51
N ARG A 264 -4.93 -36.35 -4.50
CA ARG A 264 -4.61 -37.53 -3.68
C ARG A 264 -3.19 -37.50 -3.08
N GLY A 265 -2.74 -36.32 -2.63
CA GLY A 265 -1.41 -36.12 -2.03
C GLY A 265 -0.34 -35.65 -3.01
N THR A 266 -0.69 -35.46 -4.29
CA THR A 266 0.22 -34.87 -5.29
C THR A 266 0.58 -33.42 -4.94
N PHE A 267 -0.38 -32.66 -4.43
CA PHE A 267 -0.15 -31.32 -3.87
C PHE A 267 -0.25 -31.40 -2.35
N PRO A 268 0.84 -31.12 -1.61
CA PRO A 268 0.84 -31.29 -0.16
C PRO A 268 -0.08 -30.27 0.52
N ALA A 269 -0.66 -30.69 1.63
CA ALA A 269 -1.38 -29.79 2.54
C ALA A 269 -0.41 -28.82 3.20
N LEU A 270 -0.80 -27.55 3.24
CA LEU A 270 -0.10 -26.46 3.92
C LEU A 270 -0.68 -26.21 5.32
N ALA A 271 -1.94 -26.59 5.55
CA ALA A 271 -2.56 -26.56 6.88
C ALA A 271 -1.86 -27.54 7.83
N HIS A 272 -1.52 -27.07 9.04
CA HIS A 272 -0.78 -27.81 10.07
C HIS A 272 0.53 -28.46 9.57
N ASN A 273 1.13 -27.93 8.50
CA ASN A 273 2.28 -28.56 7.88
C ASN A 273 3.56 -28.33 8.70
N THR A 274 4.37 -29.36 8.90
CA THR A 274 5.58 -29.29 9.74
C THR A 274 6.67 -28.39 9.15
N VAL A 275 6.78 -28.29 7.82
CA VAL A 275 7.72 -27.38 7.14
C VAL A 275 7.23 -25.93 7.27
N VAL A 276 5.92 -25.71 7.15
CA VAL A 276 5.32 -24.39 7.35
C VAL A 276 5.48 -23.94 8.81
N ASN A 277 5.39 -24.84 9.78
CA ASN A 277 5.55 -24.53 11.21
C ASN A 277 6.99 -24.63 11.73
N ALA A 278 7.98 -24.87 10.86
CA ALA A 278 9.37 -24.86 11.26
C ALA A 278 9.77 -23.48 11.81
N SER A 279 10.60 -23.48 12.86
CA SER A 279 11.11 -22.26 13.49
C SER A 279 11.89 -21.39 12.49
N ASP A 280 12.66 -22.03 11.62
CA ASP A 280 13.32 -21.41 10.48
C ASP A 280 12.42 -21.47 9.23
N ALA A 281 12.21 -20.32 8.59
CA ALA A 281 11.41 -20.19 7.38
C ALA A 281 12.20 -20.47 6.08
N ALA A 282 13.54 -20.56 6.13
CA ALA A 282 14.38 -20.67 4.93
C ALA A 282 14.00 -21.83 4.01
N GLY A 283 13.65 -22.99 4.59
CA GLY A 283 13.23 -24.16 3.81
C GLY A 283 11.92 -23.93 3.05
N MET A 284 10.96 -23.22 3.65
CA MET A 284 9.69 -22.88 3.00
C MET A 284 9.91 -21.81 1.92
N ILE A 285 10.69 -20.78 2.23
CA ILE A 285 11.05 -19.70 1.29
C ILE A 285 11.76 -20.28 0.07
N GLY A 286 12.74 -21.17 0.25
CA GLY A 286 13.47 -21.79 -0.85
C GLY A 286 12.57 -22.62 -1.78
N VAL A 287 11.56 -23.30 -1.23
CA VAL A 287 10.57 -24.02 -2.06
C VAL A 287 9.70 -23.04 -2.86
N ILE A 288 9.35 -21.87 -2.30
CA ILE A 288 8.59 -20.84 -3.02
C ILE A 288 9.45 -20.18 -4.11
N GLU A 289 10.68 -19.81 -3.80
CA GLU A 289 11.59 -19.18 -4.76
C GLU A 289 11.93 -20.12 -5.92
N HIS A 290 12.36 -21.35 -5.62
CA HIS A 290 12.95 -22.23 -6.62
C HIS A 290 11.96 -23.26 -7.19
N GLY A 291 10.77 -23.38 -6.59
CA GLY A 291 9.82 -24.42 -6.93
C GLY A 291 10.29 -25.81 -6.45
N ARG A 292 9.38 -26.79 -6.57
CA ARG A 292 9.69 -28.19 -6.29
C ARG A 292 8.70 -29.10 -6.99
N SER A 293 9.20 -30.07 -7.76
CA SER A 293 8.37 -30.99 -8.55
C SER A 293 7.43 -30.22 -9.48
N MET A 294 6.11 -30.27 -9.27
CA MET A 294 5.12 -29.54 -10.06
C MET A 294 4.88 -28.10 -9.58
N MET A 295 5.43 -27.70 -8.43
CA MET A 295 5.32 -26.33 -7.94
C MET A 295 6.27 -25.43 -8.73
N PRO A 296 5.76 -24.40 -9.43
CA PRO A 296 6.58 -23.49 -10.21
C PRO A 296 7.51 -22.66 -9.31
N SER A 297 8.63 -22.20 -9.89
CA SER A 297 9.51 -21.20 -9.27
C SER A 297 8.84 -19.83 -9.33
N TRP A 298 8.86 -19.09 -8.23
CA TRP A 298 8.36 -17.72 -8.16
C TRP A 298 9.46 -16.65 -8.10
N LYS A 299 10.74 -17.06 -8.06
CA LYS A 299 11.88 -16.15 -8.13
C LYS A 299 11.85 -15.34 -9.43
N GLY A 300 11.87 -14.02 -9.29
CA GLY A 300 11.77 -13.08 -10.42
C GLY A 300 10.36 -12.91 -11.01
N GLN A 301 9.37 -13.67 -10.56
CA GLN A 301 7.95 -13.50 -10.92
C GLN A 301 7.16 -12.80 -9.82
N LEU A 302 7.56 -13.00 -8.56
CA LEU A 302 7.06 -12.29 -7.40
C LEU A 302 8.20 -11.45 -6.81
N SER A 303 7.87 -10.28 -6.27
CA SER A 303 8.84 -9.48 -5.52
C SER A 303 9.20 -10.17 -4.20
N ALA A 304 10.35 -9.82 -3.61
CA ALA A 304 10.71 -10.33 -2.28
C ALA A 304 9.64 -10.00 -1.23
N ALA A 305 8.99 -8.83 -1.35
CA ALA A 305 7.86 -8.42 -0.52
C ALA A 305 6.64 -9.33 -0.68
N ASP A 306 6.28 -9.71 -1.92
CA ASP A 306 5.15 -10.61 -2.18
C ASP A 306 5.42 -12.03 -1.67
N ILE A 307 6.66 -12.51 -1.81
CA ILE A 307 7.11 -13.81 -1.29
C ILE A 307 7.03 -13.81 0.25
N ALA A 308 7.52 -12.76 0.89
CA ALA A 308 7.43 -12.60 2.34
C ALA A 308 5.97 -12.53 2.83
N ALA A 309 5.10 -11.81 2.10
CA ALA A 309 3.69 -11.68 2.43
C ALA A 309 2.95 -13.02 2.32
N VAL A 310 3.09 -13.75 1.21
CA VAL A 310 2.42 -15.05 1.02
C VAL A 310 2.96 -16.10 1.99
N ALA A 311 4.26 -16.11 2.28
CA ALA A 311 4.84 -17.01 3.25
C ALA A 311 4.31 -16.73 4.67
N THR A 312 4.20 -15.45 5.04
CA THR A 312 3.59 -15.02 6.32
C THR A 312 2.12 -15.44 6.43
N PHE A 313 1.34 -15.26 5.36
CA PHE A 313 -0.05 -15.71 5.33
C PHE A 313 -0.16 -17.22 5.56
N ILE A 314 0.57 -18.03 4.78
CA ILE A 314 0.54 -19.49 4.91
C ILE A 314 0.96 -19.94 6.33
N ARG A 315 1.99 -19.29 6.92
CA ARG A 315 2.52 -19.59 8.26
C ARG A 315 1.60 -19.24 9.42
N SER A 316 0.58 -18.42 9.18
CA SER A 316 -0.43 -18.01 10.16
C SER A 316 -1.85 -18.52 9.87
N ALA A 317 -2.06 -19.11 8.69
CA ALA A 317 -3.35 -19.63 8.25
C ALA A 317 -3.57 -21.09 8.65
N TRP A 318 -4.84 -21.51 8.71
CA TRP A 318 -5.25 -22.92 8.83
C TRP A 318 -4.59 -23.69 9.98
N GLY A 319 -4.49 -23.04 11.13
CA GLY A 319 -3.94 -23.62 12.35
C GLY A 319 -2.42 -23.78 12.36
N ASN A 320 -1.72 -23.10 11.45
CA ASN A 320 -0.30 -22.83 11.57
C ASN A 320 -0.06 -21.69 12.58
N SER A 321 1.04 -21.75 13.33
CA SER A 321 1.39 -20.82 14.39
C SER A 321 2.84 -20.37 14.33
N ALA A 322 3.39 -20.30 13.12
CA ALA A 322 4.79 -19.98 12.89
C ALA A 322 5.02 -18.47 12.74
N GLY A 323 6.23 -18.01 13.08
CA GLY A 323 6.59 -16.60 12.99
C GLY A 323 6.51 -16.04 11.56
N PRO A 324 6.30 -14.72 11.39
CA PRO A 324 6.21 -14.08 10.07
C PRO A 324 7.53 -14.17 9.30
N VAL A 325 7.45 -13.92 7.99
CA VAL A 325 8.59 -13.89 7.06
C VAL A 325 8.78 -12.47 6.57
N THR A 326 10.03 -12.01 6.57
CA THR A 326 10.44 -10.68 6.08
C THR A 326 11.11 -10.75 4.72
N GLU A 327 11.24 -9.62 4.03
CA GLU A 327 12.01 -9.52 2.78
C GLU A 327 13.50 -9.88 2.98
N GLN A 328 14.02 -9.61 4.18
CA GLN A 328 15.38 -9.98 4.55
C GLN A 328 15.54 -11.50 4.62
N ASP A 329 14.55 -12.21 5.19
CA ASP A 329 14.55 -13.68 5.23
C ASP A 329 14.51 -14.25 3.80
N VAL A 330 13.75 -13.61 2.90
CA VAL A 330 13.71 -13.98 1.48
C VAL A 330 15.06 -13.77 0.81
N GLY A 331 15.68 -12.60 1.00
CA GLY A 331 17.00 -12.30 0.42
C GLY A 331 18.15 -13.12 1.02
N ALA A 332 17.97 -13.74 2.19
CA ALA A 332 18.96 -14.59 2.83
C ALA A 332 19.01 -16.01 2.24
N VAL A 333 17.94 -16.45 1.55
CA VAL A 333 17.90 -17.74 0.86
C VAL A 333 18.55 -17.58 -0.53
N LYS A 334 19.64 -18.32 -0.77
CA LYS A 334 20.45 -18.25 -2.00
C LYS A 334 20.10 -19.33 -2.99
#